data_AF-A0A7K7FMX6-F1
#
_entry.id   AF-A0A7K7FMX6-F1
#
_cell.length_a   1.000
_cell.length_b   1.000
_cell.length_c   1.000
_cell.angle_alpha   90.00
_cell.angle_beta   90.00
_cell.angle_gamma   90.00
#
_symmetry.space_group_name_H-M   'P 1'
#
loop_
_entity.id
_entity.type
_entity.pdbx_description
1 polymer ?
#
loop_
_entity_poly.entity_id
_entity_poly.type
_entity_poly.pdbx_seq_one_letter_code
_entity_poly.pdbx_strand_id
1 'polypeptide(L)'
;CSAIDACETSNGGCSAKAECRRTTPGNRACVCNAGYTGDGIVCLEINPCLENNGGCDRNAECTQTGPNQAVCNCLKGYSGDGKRCTYISLCSHNNGGCSEFAICNDTELTERTCTCKQNYIGDGFKCRGNIFQELLRDSNTSRFYFHLEALSIRDIAGPGPFTLFVPRTDVLNSNPRVKDWIARGVMAQILRYHIVGCANLLYKDLTTVTNITSLQGDPIHISSSQNSLVLNNKAEVILSDAVGTNGVIHVINQILIP
;
A
#
# COMPACT_ATOMS: atom_id res chain seq x y z
N CYS A 1 60.47 61.29 -10.74
CA CYS A 1 59.01 61.02 -10.81
C CYS A 1 58.72 59.67 -10.18
N SER A 2 57.64 59.54 -9.41
CA SER A 2 57.12 58.25 -8.96
C SER A 2 56.03 57.77 -9.93
N ALA A 3 55.96 56.47 -10.18
CA ALA A 3 54.89 55.89 -10.98
C ALA A 3 53.56 56.01 -10.21
N ILE A 4 52.53 56.52 -10.87
CA ILE A 4 51.18 56.59 -10.28
C ILE A 4 50.58 55.19 -10.29
N ASP A 5 50.21 54.69 -9.12
CA ASP A 5 49.44 53.45 -9.01
C ASP A 5 47.94 53.76 -9.12
N ALA A 6 47.36 53.40 -10.25
CA ALA A 6 45.93 53.57 -10.46
C ALA A 6 45.06 52.66 -9.57
N CYS A 7 45.62 51.60 -8.95
CA CYS A 7 44.88 50.72 -8.06
C CYS A 7 44.77 51.24 -6.62
N GLU A 8 45.59 52.21 -6.20
CA GLU A 8 45.62 52.74 -4.82
C GLU A 8 44.34 53.48 -4.43
N THR A 9 43.63 54.05 -5.40
CA THR A 9 42.39 54.79 -5.17
C THR A 9 41.19 54.00 -5.68
N SER A 10 40.26 53.68 -4.77
CA SER A 10 38.99 53.00 -5.09
C SER A 10 39.17 51.71 -5.93
N ASN A 11 40.22 50.93 -5.66
CA ASN A 11 40.58 49.71 -6.42
C ASN A 11 40.69 49.97 -7.94
N GLY A 12 41.15 51.16 -8.35
CA GLY A 12 41.25 51.57 -9.76
C GLY A 12 39.94 51.66 -10.54
N GLY A 13 38.81 51.68 -9.82
CA GLY A 13 37.46 51.61 -10.39
C GLY A 13 37.03 50.20 -10.79
N CYS A 14 37.79 49.17 -10.40
CA CYS A 14 37.40 47.78 -10.61
C CYS A 14 36.23 47.38 -9.70
N SER A 15 35.50 46.33 -10.10
CA SER A 15 34.47 45.72 -9.26
C SER A 15 35.01 45.35 -7.88
N ALA A 16 34.15 45.38 -6.85
CA ALA A 16 34.49 44.81 -5.54
C ALA A 16 34.79 43.30 -5.59
N LYS A 17 34.42 42.62 -6.68
CA LYS A 17 34.70 41.20 -6.95
C LYS A 17 35.80 41.01 -7.99
N ALA A 18 36.65 42.00 -8.21
CA ALA A 18 37.77 41.96 -9.15
C ALA A 18 39.09 42.40 -8.51
N GLU A 19 40.18 41.81 -8.98
CA GLU A 19 41.55 42.20 -8.67
C GLU A 19 42.01 43.31 -9.64
N CYS A 20 42.49 44.43 -9.11
CA CYS A 20 43.14 45.48 -9.89
C CYS A 20 44.62 45.13 -10.12
N ARG A 21 45.03 44.97 -11.38
CA ARG A 21 46.40 44.69 -11.78
C ARG A 21 47.02 45.89 -12.47
N ARG A 22 48.13 46.38 -11.92
CA ARG A 22 48.93 47.46 -12.52
C ARG A 22 49.51 46.98 -13.85
N THR A 23 49.45 47.81 -14.88
CA THR A 23 50.01 47.49 -16.21
C THR A 23 51.15 48.44 -16.54
N THR A 24 50.83 49.68 -16.90
CA THR A 24 51.80 50.77 -17.09
C THR A 24 51.52 51.89 -16.09
N PRO A 25 52.46 52.83 -15.83
CA PRO A 25 52.23 53.94 -14.90
C PRO A 25 50.92 54.69 -15.24
N GLY A 26 50.04 54.85 -14.25
CA GLY A 26 48.71 55.47 -14.42
C GLY A 26 47.63 54.58 -15.05
N ASN A 27 47.95 53.38 -15.52
CA ASN A 27 47.01 52.42 -16.10
C ASN A 27 46.88 51.14 -15.28
N ARG A 28 45.71 50.49 -15.42
CA ARG A 28 45.34 49.27 -14.71
C ARG A 28 44.43 48.39 -15.56
N ALA A 29 44.47 47.09 -15.30
CA ALA A 29 43.53 46.10 -15.80
C ALA A 29 42.74 45.53 -14.62
N CYS A 30 41.43 45.34 -14.80
CA CYS A 30 40.57 44.70 -13.81
C CYS A 30 40.34 43.25 -14.23
N VAL A 31 40.49 42.30 -13.32
CA VAL A 31 40.26 40.88 -13.58
C VAL A 31 39.30 40.35 -12.54
N CYS A 32 38.16 39.78 -12.95
CA CYS A 32 37.21 39.20 -12.01
C CYS A 32 37.87 38.10 -11.17
N ASN A 33 37.50 38.05 -9.90
CA ASN A 33 37.97 37.03 -8.97
C ASN A 33 37.49 35.64 -9.42
N ALA A 34 38.17 34.60 -8.94
CA ALA A 34 37.79 33.21 -9.24
C ALA A 34 36.31 32.96 -8.91
N GLY A 35 35.60 32.35 -9.86
CA GLY A 35 34.17 32.07 -9.75
C GLY A 35 33.24 33.19 -10.25
N TYR A 36 33.80 34.29 -10.77
CA TYR A 36 33.06 35.37 -11.40
C TYR A 36 33.48 35.56 -12.87
N THR A 37 32.57 36.08 -13.68
CA THR A 37 32.79 36.37 -15.11
C THR A 37 32.37 37.81 -15.43
N GLY A 38 32.99 38.41 -16.45
CA GLY A 38 32.74 39.79 -16.85
C GLY A 38 34.00 40.52 -17.30
N ASP A 39 33.92 41.85 -17.39
CA ASP A 39 34.98 42.73 -17.89
C ASP A 39 35.91 43.28 -16.78
N GLY A 40 35.72 42.86 -15.54
CA GLY A 40 36.48 43.30 -14.37
C GLY A 40 35.96 44.60 -13.74
N ILE A 41 35.16 45.40 -14.46
CA ILE A 41 34.40 46.52 -13.89
C ILE A 41 33.05 46.02 -13.37
N VAL A 42 32.40 45.14 -14.14
CA VAL A 42 31.24 44.36 -13.74
C VAL A 42 31.64 42.90 -13.70
N CYS A 43 31.46 42.27 -12.53
CA CYS A 43 31.73 40.86 -12.34
C CYS A 43 30.47 40.18 -11.79
N LEU A 44 29.95 39.22 -12.52
CA LEU A 44 28.78 38.42 -12.18
C LEU A 44 29.23 37.04 -11.72
N GLU A 45 28.51 36.47 -10.75
CA GLU A 45 28.77 35.11 -10.28
C GLU A 45 28.52 34.10 -11.40
N ILE A 46 29.47 33.19 -11.59
CA ILE A 46 29.26 32.07 -12.50
C ILE A 46 28.32 31.10 -11.80
N ASN A 47 27.19 30.80 -12.44
CA ASN A 47 26.30 29.74 -11.99
C ASN A 47 26.67 28.44 -12.70
N PRO A 48 27.31 27.47 -12.02
CA PRO A 48 27.74 26.23 -12.65
C PRO A 48 26.55 25.32 -13.01
N CYS A 49 25.36 25.52 -12.44
CA CYS A 49 24.17 24.73 -12.76
C CYS A 49 23.65 24.99 -14.18
N LEU A 50 23.98 26.12 -14.79
CA LEU A 50 23.56 26.46 -16.15
C LEU A 50 24.29 25.65 -17.23
N GLU A 51 25.43 25.04 -16.88
CA GLU A 51 26.19 24.17 -17.78
C GLU A 51 26.21 22.74 -17.26
N ASN A 52 25.76 21.79 -18.08
CA ASN A 52 25.74 20.35 -17.75
C ASN A 52 25.15 20.03 -16.35
N ASN A 53 24.12 20.77 -15.92
CA ASN A 53 23.51 20.66 -14.59
C ASN A 53 24.54 20.73 -13.43
N GLY A 54 25.60 21.52 -13.56
CA GLY A 54 26.69 21.58 -12.57
C GLY A 54 27.44 20.26 -12.40
N GLY A 55 27.31 19.34 -13.36
CA GLY A 55 27.77 17.96 -13.32
C GLY A 55 26.98 17.08 -12.36
N CYS A 56 25.76 17.45 -11.95
CA CYS A 56 24.89 16.61 -11.12
C CYS A 56 24.31 15.43 -11.93
N ASP A 57 23.86 14.38 -11.23
CA ASP A 57 23.12 13.29 -11.86
C ASP A 57 21.86 13.83 -12.57
N ARG A 58 21.35 13.11 -13.58
CA ARG A 58 20.07 13.46 -14.23
C ARG A 58 18.90 13.45 -13.25
N ASN A 59 18.99 12.63 -12.19
CA ASN A 59 18.01 12.51 -11.12
C ASN A 59 18.40 13.35 -9.89
N ALA A 60 19.16 14.43 -10.08
CA ALA A 60 19.53 15.38 -9.03
C ALA A 60 19.23 16.82 -9.44
N GLU A 61 18.82 17.61 -8.46
CA GLU A 61 18.67 19.05 -8.55
C GLU A 61 20.00 19.73 -8.21
N CYS A 62 20.45 20.62 -9.10
CA CYS A 62 21.61 21.47 -8.88
C CYS A 62 21.17 22.79 -8.25
N THR A 63 21.72 23.13 -7.09
CA THR A 63 21.49 24.43 -6.44
C THR A 63 22.80 25.19 -6.28
N GLN A 64 22.84 26.41 -6.82
CA GLN A 64 23.99 27.29 -6.68
C GLN A 64 24.11 27.75 -5.22
N THR A 65 25.29 27.58 -4.63
CA THR A 65 25.58 27.97 -3.24
C THR A 65 26.56 29.14 -3.17
N GLY A 66 27.19 29.50 -4.29
CA GLY A 66 28.07 30.66 -4.39
C GLY A 66 28.69 30.81 -5.79
N PRO A 67 29.72 31.68 -5.92
CA PRO A 67 30.39 31.92 -7.19
C PRO A 67 31.09 30.66 -7.69
N ASN A 68 30.64 30.11 -8.82
CA ASN A 68 31.08 28.84 -9.38
C ASN A 68 31.03 27.66 -8.40
N GLN A 69 30.08 27.69 -7.45
CA GLN A 69 29.85 26.63 -6.48
C GLN A 69 28.39 26.19 -6.52
N ALA A 70 28.17 24.88 -6.54
CA ALA A 70 26.85 24.28 -6.45
C ALA A 70 26.89 22.99 -5.64
N VAL A 71 25.73 22.63 -5.10
CA VAL A 71 25.47 21.34 -4.48
C VAL A 71 24.45 20.57 -5.31
N CYS A 72 24.61 19.26 -5.38
CA CYS A 72 23.68 18.36 -6.05
C CYS A 72 22.86 17.62 -5.00
N ASN A 73 21.54 17.67 -5.09
CA ASN A 73 20.65 16.92 -4.21
C ASN A 73 19.82 15.96 -5.04
N CYS A 74 19.81 14.66 -4.70
CA CYS A 74 18.97 13.70 -5.40
C CYS A 74 17.49 14.11 -5.31
N LEU A 75 16.76 13.92 -6.42
CA LEU A 75 15.32 14.17 -6.47
C LEU A 75 14.57 13.23 -5.52
N LYS A 76 13.33 13.61 -5.18
CA LYS A 76 12.44 12.77 -4.36
C LYS A 76 12.30 11.38 -4.98
N GLY A 77 12.50 10.34 -4.18
CA GLY A 77 12.48 8.94 -4.63
C GLY A 77 13.84 8.40 -5.06
N TYR A 78 14.91 9.19 -4.96
CA TYR A 78 16.29 8.78 -5.23
C TYR A 78 17.19 9.03 -4.02
N SER A 79 18.23 8.21 -3.87
CA SER A 79 19.27 8.34 -2.86
C SER A 79 20.66 8.29 -3.50
N GLY A 80 21.64 8.94 -2.87
CA GLY A 80 23.01 9.00 -3.39
C GLY A 80 23.73 10.27 -2.95
N ASP A 81 24.82 10.58 -3.65
CA ASP A 81 25.68 11.75 -3.38
C ASP A 81 25.34 12.98 -4.26
N GLY A 82 24.24 12.90 -5.02
CA GLY A 82 23.82 13.94 -5.96
C GLY A 82 24.57 13.93 -7.31
N LYS A 83 25.74 13.30 -7.38
CA LYS A 83 26.46 13.03 -8.63
C LYS A 83 26.09 11.68 -9.23
N ARG A 84 25.68 10.75 -8.37
CA ARG A 84 25.09 9.47 -8.69
C ARG A 84 23.87 9.27 -7.80
N CYS A 85 22.69 9.25 -8.41
CA CYS A 85 21.42 9.05 -7.72
C CYS A 85 20.76 7.75 -8.16
N THR A 86 20.49 6.87 -7.19
CA THR A 86 19.84 5.57 -7.41
C THR A 86 18.41 5.58 -6.88
N TYR A 87 17.51 4.94 -7.61
CA TYR A 87 16.10 4.86 -7.22
C TYR A 87 15.91 4.14 -5.88
N ILE A 88 15.10 4.72 -4.99
CA ILE A 88 14.70 4.12 -3.73
C ILE A 88 13.44 3.30 -3.98
N SER A 89 13.58 1.99 -3.92
CA SER A 89 12.44 1.09 -4.06
C SER A 89 11.43 1.28 -2.92
N LEU A 90 10.19 1.58 -3.27
CA LEU A 90 9.04 1.62 -2.37
C LEU A 90 8.73 0.25 -1.77
N CYS A 91 9.06 -0.84 -2.48
CA CYS A 91 8.86 -2.20 -2.02
C CYS A 91 9.83 -2.61 -0.91
N SER A 92 11.01 -1.98 -0.82
CA SER A 92 12.02 -2.24 0.22
C SER A 92 11.56 -1.89 1.63
N HIS A 93 10.52 -1.07 1.78
CA HIS A 93 9.97 -0.68 3.07
C HIS A 93 8.53 -1.20 3.24
N ASN A 94 8.33 -2.04 4.26
CA ASN A 94 7.02 -2.61 4.62
C ASN A 94 6.27 -3.25 3.43
N ASN A 95 6.98 -3.99 2.56
CA ASN A 95 6.46 -4.57 1.31
C ASN A 95 5.69 -3.57 0.45
N GLY A 96 6.13 -2.32 0.46
CA GLY A 96 5.39 -1.24 -0.15
C GLY A 96 3.93 -1.15 0.30
N GLY A 97 3.63 -1.31 1.58
CA GLY A 97 2.27 -1.27 2.12
C GLY A 97 1.29 -2.27 1.50
N CYS A 98 1.75 -3.19 0.64
CA CYS A 98 0.94 -4.25 0.07
C CYS A 98 0.57 -5.25 1.18
N SER A 99 -0.45 -6.06 0.93
CA SER A 99 -0.79 -7.17 1.81
C SER A 99 0.44 -8.07 2.06
N GLU A 100 0.52 -8.69 3.24
CA GLU A 100 1.51 -9.76 3.51
C GLU A 100 1.38 -10.92 2.49
N PHE A 101 0.20 -11.07 1.89
CA PHE A 101 -0.13 -12.04 0.85
C PHE A 101 -0.09 -11.45 -0.56
N ALA A 102 0.60 -10.34 -0.75
CA ALA A 102 0.82 -9.73 -2.05
C ALA A 102 2.32 -9.58 -2.37
N ILE A 103 2.61 -9.50 -3.65
CA ILE A 103 3.90 -9.16 -4.23
C ILE A 103 3.87 -7.68 -4.59
N CYS A 104 4.81 -6.92 -4.05
CA CYS A 104 5.05 -5.54 -4.43
C CYS A 104 5.97 -5.50 -5.66
N ASN A 105 5.50 -4.85 -6.72
CA ASN A 105 6.30 -4.57 -7.91
C ASN A 105 6.49 -3.06 -8.01
N ASP A 106 7.75 -2.64 -7.93
CA ASP A 106 8.14 -1.25 -8.06
C ASP A 106 8.09 -0.78 -9.50
N THR A 107 7.71 0.48 -9.73
CA THR A 107 7.82 1.12 -11.04
C THR A 107 8.77 2.31 -10.91
N GLU A 108 9.56 2.59 -11.95
CA GLU A 108 10.63 3.62 -11.93
C GLU A 108 10.12 5.07 -11.73
N LEU A 109 8.80 5.27 -11.59
CA LEU A 109 8.13 6.57 -11.48
C LEU A 109 7.64 6.90 -10.06
N THR A 110 8.26 6.34 -9.02
CA THR A 110 7.82 6.51 -7.61
C THR A 110 6.41 5.96 -7.36
N GLU A 111 5.97 5.02 -8.19
CA GLU A 111 4.74 4.27 -8.01
C GLU A 111 5.07 2.79 -7.76
N ARG A 112 4.12 2.08 -7.18
CA ARG A 112 4.23 0.63 -6.96
C ARG A 112 2.89 -0.02 -7.21
N THR A 113 2.94 -1.27 -7.65
CA THR A 113 1.75 -2.10 -7.82
C THR A 113 1.79 -3.26 -6.84
N CYS A 114 0.64 -3.59 -6.28
CA CYS A 114 0.47 -4.73 -5.39
C CYS A 114 -0.35 -5.80 -6.12
N THR A 115 0.15 -7.02 -6.18
CA THR A 115 -0.57 -8.15 -6.80
C THR A 115 -0.66 -9.29 -5.80
N CYS A 116 -1.86 -9.85 -5.60
CA CYS A 116 -2.01 -10.96 -4.66
C CYS A 116 -1.16 -12.17 -5.12
N LYS A 117 -0.53 -12.85 -4.15
CA LYS A 117 0.22 -14.09 -4.37
C LYS A 117 -0.71 -15.17 -4.95
N GLN A 118 -0.12 -16.21 -5.55
CA GLN A 118 -0.87 -17.34 -6.05
C GLN A 118 -1.83 -17.90 -4.98
N ASN A 119 -3.06 -18.21 -5.37
CA ASN A 119 -4.14 -18.67 -4.49
C ASN A 119 -4.68 -17.62 -3.49
N TYR A 120 -4.45 -16.34 -3.75
CA TYR A 120 -5.13 -15.23 -3.06
C TYR A 120 -5.86 -14.35 -4.08
N ILE A 121 -6.95 -13.73 -3.65
CA ILE A 121 -7.71 -12.75 -4.44
C ILE A 121 -7.81 -11.42 -3.70
N GLY A 122 -7.99 -10.33 -4.44
CA GLY A 122 -8.16 -8.99 -3.89
C GLY A 122 -7.51 -7.91 -4.75
N ASP A 123 -7.32 -6.74 -4.16
CA ASP A 123 -6.74 -5.54 -4.79
C ASP A 123 -5.21 -5.42 -4.59
N GLY A 124 -4.58 -6.45 -4.01
CA GLY A 124 -3.16 -6.43 -3.66
C GLY A 124 -2.84 -5.77 -2.31
N PHE A 125 -3.71 -4.89 -1.80
CA PHE A 125 -3.58 -4.32 -0.45
C PHE A 125 -4.32 -5.18 0.59
N LYS A 126 -5.46 -5.76 0.19
CA LYS A 126 -6.23 -6.74 0.94
C LYS A 126 -6.35 -8.01 0.12
N CYS A 127 -5.49 -8.97 0.42
CA CYS A 127 -5.52 -10.29 -0.20
C CYS A 127 -6.14 -11.33 0.75
N ARG A 128 -7.12 -12.08 0.23
CA ARG A 128 -7.86 -13.12 0.94
C ARG A 128 -7.61 -14.48 0.31
N GLY A 129 -7.37 -15.49 1.16
CA GLY A 129 -7.06 -16.86 0.76
C GLY A 129 -8.30 -17.72 0.63
N ASN A 130 -8.15 -19.02 0.91
CA ASN A 130 -9.27 -19.95 1.05
C ASN A 130 -10.15 -19.54 2.25
N ILE A 131 -11.47 -19.64 2.11
CA ILE A 131 -12.43 -19.30 3.17
C ILE A 131 -12.14 -20.02 4.50
N PHE A 132 -11.58 -21.23 4.47
CA PHE A 132 -11.18 -21.96 5.67
C PHE A 132 -10.15 -21.19 6.50
N GLN A 133 -9.17 -20.57 5.84
CA GLN A 133 -8.16 -19.73 6.49
C GLN A 133 -8.75 -18.39 6.89
N GLU A 134 -9.62 -17.81 6.06
CA GLU A 134 -10.26 -16.53 6.35
C GLU A 134 -11.18 -16.61 7.58
N LEU A 135 -11.83 -17.74 7.83
CA LEU A 135 -12.62 -17.97 9.04
C LEU A 135 -11.79 -17.76 10.32
N LEU A 136 -10.54 -18.22 10.34
CA LEU A 136 -9.63 -18.06 11.48
C LEU A 136 -9.16 -16.60 11.63
N ARG A 137 -8.98 -15.89 10.51
CA ARG A 137 -8.42 -14.52 10.49
C ARG A 137 -9.41 -13.46 10.95
N ASP A 138 -10.71 -13.70 10.81
CA ASP A 138 -11.76 -12.78 11.27
C ASP A 138 -12.25 -13.16 12.67
N SER A 139 -12.18 -12.21 13.60
CA SER A 139 -12.62 -12.39 14.99
C SER A 139 -14.11 -12.72 15.09
N ASN A 140 -14.94 -12.26 14.14
CA ASN A 140 -16.36 -12.57 14.07
C ASN A 140 -16.65 -14.02 13.69
N THR A 141 -15.71 -14.73 13.05
CA THR A 141 -15.94 -16.08 12.52
C THR A 141 -15.01 -17.13 13.10
N SER A 142 -13.93 -16.74 13.78
CA SER A 142 -12.90 -17.64 14.30
C SER A 142 -13.44 -18.75 15.19
N ARG A 143 -14.54 -18.52 15.92
CA ARG A 143 -15.15 -19.58 16.73
C ARG A 143 -15.73 -20.72 15.90
N PHE A 144 -16.29 -20.40 14.74
CA PHE A 144 -16.80 -21.42 13.80
C PHE A 144 -15.64 -22.27 13.27
N TYR A 145 -14.51 -21.64 12.91
CA TYR A 145 -13.28 -22.35 12.52
C TYR A 145 -12.83 -23.36 13.60
N PHE A 146 -12.76 -22.95 14.87
CA PHE A 146 -12.35 -23.85 15.93
C PHE A 146 -13.29 -25.05 16.13
N HIS A 147 -14.59 -24.88 15.86
CA HIS A 147 -15.53 -26.00 15.87
C HIS A 147 -15.33 -26.96 14.69
N LEU A 148 -15.03 -26.44 13.49
CA LEU A 148 -14.68 -27.28 12.34
C LEU A 148 -13.39 -28.08 12.61
N GLU A 149 -12.35 -27.44 13.14
CA GLU A 149 -11.10 -28.09 13.53
C GLU A 149 -11.31 -29.18 14.59
N ALA A 150 -12.02 -28.86 15.68
CA ALA A 150 -12.25 -29.81 16.77
C ALA A 150 -13.01 -31.07 16.33
N LEU A 151 -13.82 -30.97 15.28
CA LEU A 151 -14.60 -32.08 14.71
C LEU A 151 -13.97 -32.66 13.44
N SER A 152 -12.76 -32.21 13.06
CA SER A 152 -12.06 -32.63 11.83
C SER A 152 -12.90 -32.47 10.55
N ILE A 153 -13.74 -31.44 10.48
CA ILE A 153 -14.55 -31.14 9.30
C ILE A 153 -13.67 -30.40 8.30
N ARG A 154 -13.54 -30.97 7.10
CA ARG A 154 -12.68 -30.46 6.01
C ARG A 154 -13.46 -30.17 4.73
N ASP A 155 -14.80 -30.21 4.79
CA ASP A 155 -15.69 -30.09 3.63
C ASP A 155 -15.40 -28.83 2.79
N ILE A 156 -15.03 -27.72 3.44
CA ILE A 156 -14.76 -26.41 2.81
C ILE A 156 -13.27 -26.16 2.48
N ALA A 157 -12.39 -27.13 2.74
CA ALA A 157 -10.97 -27.02 2.41
C ALA A 157 -10.69 -27.27 0.92
N GLY A 158 -11.64 -27.90 0.21
CA GLY A 158 -11.56 -28.17 -1.22
C GLY A 158 -11.69 -26.92 -2.11
N PRO A 159 -11.69 -27.11 -3.44
CA PRO A 159 -11.71 -26.01 -4.42
C PRO A 159 -13.01 -25.19 -4.45
N GLY A 160 -14.10 -25.69 -3.85
CA GLY A 160 -15.40 -25.02 -3.86
C GLY A 160 -16.10 -25.05 -5.22
N PRO A 161 -17.03 -24.12 -5.49
CA PRO A 161 -17.38 -22.96 -4.66
C PRO A 161 -18.22 -23.31 -3.42
N PHE A 162 -18.09 -22.50 -2.37
CA PHE A 162 -18.92 -22.59 -1.15
C PHE A 162 -19.56 -21.25 -0.78
N THR A 163 -20.70 -21.31 -0.13
CA THR A 163 -21.32 -20.17 0.57
C THR A 163 -21.53 -20.55 2.03
N LEU A 164 -20.97 -19.76 2.95
CA LEU A 164 -21.07 -20.00 4.38
C LEU A 164 -21.94 -18.94 5.05
N PHE A 165 -22.83 -19.37 5.93
CA PHE A 165 -23.57 -18.49 6.83
C PHE A 165 -23.02 -18.69 8.24
N VAL A 166 -22.05 -17.90 8.64
CA VAL A 166 -21.29 -18.12 9.88
C VAL A 166 -21.92 -17.35 11.03
N PRO A 167 -22.39 -18.01 12.09
CA PRO A 167 -22.85 -17.29 13.28
C PRO A 167 -21.67 -16.55 13.91
N ARG A 168 -21.91 -15.30 14.30
CA ARG A 168 -20.89 -14.47 14.93
C ARG A 168 -20.33 -15.16 16.18
N THR A 169 -19.04 -14.98 16.43
CA THR A 169 -18.29 -15.65 17.51
C THR A 169 -18.95 -15.53 18.89
N ASP A 170 -19.52 -14.37 19.24
CA ASP A 170 -20.25 -14.15 20.49
C ASP A 170 -21.52 -15.02 20.59
N VAL A 171 -22.23 -15.23 19.49
CA VAL A 171 -23.41 -16.10 19.41
C VAL A 171 -23.03 -17.56 19.68
N LEU A 172 -21.95 -18.05 19.07
CA LEU A 172 -21.44 -19.41 19.30
C LEU A 172 -20.91 -19.61 20.72
N ASN A 173 -20.32 -18.58 21.32
CA ASN A 173 -19.77 -18.66 22.68
C ASN A 173 -20.85 -18.63 23.76
N SER A 174 -21.90 -17.84 23.57
CA SER A 174 -22.91 -17.58 24.60
C SER A 174 -24.08 -18.57 24.58
N ASN A 175 -24.35 -19.22 23.44
CA ASN A 175 -25.52 -20.09 23.32
C ASN A 175 -25.35 -21.41 24.12
N PRO A 176 -26.19 -21.68 25.15
CA PRO A 176 -26.02 -22.85 26.00
C PRO A 176 -26.20 -24.17 25.25
N ARG A 177 -26.99 -24.18 24.17
CA ARG A 177 -27.25 -25.38 23.36
C ARG A 177 -26.01 -25.91 22.65
N VAL A 178 -24.98 -25.08 22.45
CA VAL A 178 -23.73 -25.51 21.82
C VAL A 178 -23.06 -26.64 22.62
N LYS A 179 -23.09 -26.55 23.96
CA LYS A 179 -22.57 -27.63 24.81
C LYS A 179 -23.37 -28.92 24.65
N ASP A 180 -24.70 -28.81 24.60
CA ASP A 180 -25.59 -29.95 24.42
C ASP A 180 -25.38 -30.62 23.06
N TRP A 181 -25.18 -29.84 22.00
CA TRP A 181 -24.95 -30.36 20.65
C TRP A 181 -23.61 -31.09 20.53
N ILE A 182 -22.58 -30.58 21.19
CA ILE A 182 -21.28 -31.26 21.28
C ILE A 182 -21.42 -32.57 22.07
N ALA A 183 -22.06 -32.53 23.24
CA ALA A 183 -22.25 -33.71 24.08
C ALA A 183 -23.09 -34.81 23.38
N ARG A 184 -24.07 -34.41 22.56
CA ARG A 184 -24.92 -35.33 21.78
C ARG A 184 -24.30 -35.76 20.44
N GLY A 185 -23.15 -35.22 20.05
CA GLY A 185 -22.50 -35.53 18.77
C GLY A 185 -23.20 -34.97 17.52
N VAL A 186 -24.15 -34.05 17.67
CA VAL A 186 -24.92 -33.47 16.54
C VAL A 186 -24.31 -32.19 15.98
N MET A 187 -23.28 -31.64 16.65
CA MET A 187 -22.64 -30.39 16.25
C MET A 187 -22.10 -30.40 14.82
N ALA A 188 -21.61 -31.55 14.32
CA ALA A 188 -21.12 -31.66 12.95
C ALA A 188 -22.22 -31.44 11.89
N GLN A 189 -23.44 -31.92 12.14
CA GLN A 189 -24.58 -31.69 11.26
C GLN A 189 -25.02 -30.22 11.31
N ILE A 190 -25.01 -29.62 12.50
CA ILE A 190 -25.34 -28.20 12.66
C ILE A 190 -24.36 -27.32 11.90
N LEU A 191 -23.05 -27.59 11.99
CA LEU A 191 -22.05 -26.83 11.22
C LEU A 191 -22.26 -26.99 9.71
N ARG A 192 -22.58 -28.21 9.23
CA ARG A 192 -22.90 -28.46 7.81
C ARG A 192 -24.16 -27.77 7.33
N TYR A 193 -25.13 -27.52 8.22
CA TYR A 193 -26.32 -26.75 7.91
C TYR A 193 -26.01 -25.27 7.60
N HIS A 194 -24.86 -24.76 8.03
CA HIS A 194 -24.39 -23.41 7.74
C HIS A 194 -23.55 -23.32 6.45
N ILE A 195 -23.37 -24.43 5.73
CA ILE A 195 -22.51 -24.51 4.56
C ILE A 195 -23.37 -24.90 3.37
N VAL A 196 -23.20 -24.19 2.26
CA VAL A 196 -23.78 -24.53 0.97
C VAL A 196 -22.63 -24.81 0.01
N GLY A 197 -22.66 -25.99 -0.59
CA GLY A 197 -21.70 -26.39 -1.62
C GLY A 197 -22.17 -26.04 -3.02
N CYS A 198 -21.22 -26.02 -3.97
CA CYS A 198 -21.47 -25.83 -5.41
C CYS A 198 -22.11 -24.49 -5.80
N ALA A 199 -22.15 -23.51 -4.89
CA ALA A 199 -22.69 -22.19 -5.16
C ALA A 199 -21.87 -21.11 -4.44
N ASN A 200 -21.48 -20.08 -5.19
CA ASN A 200 -20.88 -18.85 -4.64
C ASN A 200 -21.96 -17.75 -4.71
N LEU A 201 -22.67 -17.53 -3.62
CA LEU A 201 -23.84 -16.65 -3.57
C LEU A 201 -23.47 -15.37 -2.85
N LEU A 202 -23.33 -14.28 -3.60
CA LEU A 202 -23.18 -12.95 -3.01
C LEU A 202 -24.52 -12.48 -2.44
N TYR A 203 -24.49 -11.41 -1.64
CA TYR A 203 -25.69 -10.81 -1.05
C TYR A 203 -26.79 -10.57 -2.09
N LYS A 204 -26.41 -10.03 -3.26
CA LYS A 204 -27.34 -9.79 -4.38
C LYS A 204 -28.01 -11.07 -4.87
N ASP A 205 -27.27 -12.18 -4.98
CA ASP A 205 -27.82 -13.45 -5.44
C ASP A 205 -28.84 -13.98 -4.44
N LEU A 206 -28.54 -13.86 -3.14
CA LEU A 206 -29.43 -14.28 -2.05
C LEU A 206 -30.76 -13.50 -2.04
N THR A 207 -30.82 -12.27 -2.56
CA THR A 207 -32.10 -11.52 -2.67
C THR A 207 -33.07 -12.11 -3.69
N THR A 208 -32.58 -12.94 -4.62
CA THR A 208 -33.38 -13.51 -5.72
C THR A 208 -33.79 -14.95 -5.47
N VAL A 209 -33.15 -15.61 -4.51
CA VAL A 209 -33.37 -17.03 -4.19
C VAL A 209 -34.24 -17.14 -2.94
N THR A 210 -35.18 -18.08 -2.96
CA THR A 210 -36.06 -18.34 -1.81
C THR A 210 -35.59 -19.48 -0.93
N ASN A 211 -34.98 -20.52 -1.51
CA ASN A 211 -34.48 -21.70 -0.80
C ASN A 211 -33.13 -22.15 -1.36
N ILE A 212 -32.24 -22.57 -0.47
CA ILE A 212 -30.94 -23.17 -0.83
C ILE A 212 -30.69 -24.42 0.02
N THR A 213 -30.17 -25.48 -0.59
CA THR A 213 -29.88 -26.73 0.11
C THR A 213 -28.53 -26.64 0.82
N SER A 214 -28.51 -26.90 2.12
CA SER A 214 -27.27 -26.98 2.90
C SER A 214 -26.51 -28.28 2.64
N LEU A 215 -25.23 -28.36 3.03
CA LEU A 215 -24.45 -29.59 3.00
C LEU A 215 -24.97 -30.65 3.98
N GLN A 216 -25.74 -30.26 4.99
CA GLN A 216 -26.41 -31.23 5.86
C GLN A 216 -27.60 -31.90 5.16
N GLY A 217 -28.20 -31.26 4.15
CA GLY A 217 -29.27 -31.80 3.30
C GLY A 217 -30.59 -31.02 3.38
N ASP A 218 -30.87 -30.38 4.52
CA ASP A 218 -32.10 -29.61 4.70
C ASP A 218 -31.99 -28.22 4.05
N PRO A 219 -33.11 -27.65 3.56
CA PRO A 219 -33.14 -26.34 2.93
C PRO A 219 -33.02 -25.21 3.95
N ILE A 220 -32.35 -24.13 3.57
CA ILE A 220 -32.35 -22.83 4.25
C ILE A 220 -33.30 -21.92 3.48
N HIS A 221 -34.32 -21.42 4.17
CA HIS A 221 -35.27 -20.47 3.61
C HIS A 221 -34.71 -19.06 3.70
N ILE A 222 -34.73 -18.32 2.59
CA ILE A 222 -34.25 -16.94 2.51
C ILE A 222 -35.44 -16.02 2.27
N SER A 223 -35.52 -14.97 3.07
CA SER A 223 -36.42 -13.85 2.84
C SER A 223 -35.64 -12.54 2.81
N SER A 224 -35.89 -11.75 1.77
CA SER A 224 -35.27 -10.43 1.58
C SER A 224 -36.33 -9.36 1.76
N SER A 225 -36.12 -8.43 2.69
CA SER A 225 -36.87 -7.19 2.82
C SER A 225 -35.95 -6.00 2.54
N GLN A 226 -36.51 -4.81 2.30
CA GLN A 226 -35.86 -3.63 1.68
C GLN A 226 -34.42 -3.28 2.12
N ASN A 227 -33.93 -3.78 3.27
CA ASN A 227 -32.52 -3.70 3.65
C ASN A 227 -32.04 -4.83 4.60
N SER A 228 -32.76 -5.94 4.68
CA SER A 228 -32.45 -7.04 5.60
C SER A 228 -32.66 -8.38 4.93
N LEU A 229 -31.67 -9.27 5.05
CA LEU A 229 -31.70 -10.62 4.53
C LEU A 229 -31.77 -11.60 5.70
N VAL A 230 -32.90 -12.31 5.77
CA VAL A 230 -33.24 -13.20 6.88
C VAL A 230 -33.26 -14.65 6.40
N LEU A 231 -32.62 -15.51 7.17
CA LEU A 231 -32.52 -16.95 6.98
C LEU A 231 -33.43 -17.66 7.99
N ASN A 232 -34.19 -18.64 7.53
CA ASN A 232 -35.16 -19.42 8.31
C ASN A 232 -36.12 -18.56 9.16
N ASN A 233 -36.46 -17.38 8.66
CA ASN A 233 -37.30 -16.38 9.34
C ASN A 233 -36.78 -15.97 10.74
N LYS A 234 -35.48 -16.17 11.02
CA LYS A 234 -34.88 -15.92 12.34
C LYS A 234 -33.52 -15.23 12.29
N ALA A 235 -32.58 -15.78 11.53
CA ALA A 235 -31.20 -15.30 11.52
C ALA A 235 -31.00 -14.23 10.46
N GLU A 236 -30.44 -13.09 10.81
CA GLU A 236 -30.15 -12.01 9.86
C GLU A 236 -28.68 -12.02 9.45
N VAL A 237 -28.41 -11.77 8.17
CA VAL A 237 -27.06 -11.50 7.66
C VAL A 237 -26.63 -10.10 8.07
N ILE A 238 -25.62 -10.02 8.93
CA ILE A 238 -25.11 -8.76 9.51
C ILE A 238 -23.85 -8.25 8.83
N LEU A 239 -23.05 -9.15 8.24
CA LEU A 239 -21.90 -8.82 7.39
C LEU A 239 -21.97 -9.75 6.19
N SER A 240 -21.87 -9.20 4.98
CA SER A 240 -21.94 -9.99 3.75
C SER A 240 -20.65 -9.92 2.96
N ASP A 241 -20.53 -10.83 1.99
CA ASP A 241 -19.57 -10.74 0.89
C ASP A 241 -18.09 -10.73 1.32
N ALA A 242 -17.77 -11.49 2.37
CA ALA A 242 -16.38 -11.84 2.65
C ALA A 242 -15.91 -12.92 1.65
N VAL A 243 -15.55 -12.47 0.44
CA VAL A 243 -15.13 -13.34 -0.67
C VAL A 243 -13.73 -13.88 -0.45
N GLY A 244 -13.57 -15.20 -0.54
CA GLY A 244 -12.30 -15.92 -0.59
C GLY A 244 -12.12 -16.64 -1.93
N THR A 245 -11.00 -17.34 -2.09
CA THR A 245 -10.62 -17.98 -3.36
C THR A 245 -11.52 -19.14 -3.77
N ASN A 246 -12.19 -19.78 -2.82
CA ASN A 246 -13.05 -20.95 -3.03
C ASN A 246 -14.49 -20.75 -2.53
N GLY A 247 -14.90 -19.51 -2.22
CA GLY A 247 -16.26 -19.25 -1.75
C GLY A 247 -16.46 -17.89 -1.10
N VAL A 248 -17.60 -17.72 -0.44
CA VAL A 248 -18.00 -16.49 0.25
C VAL A 248 -18.49 -16.80 1.66
N ILE A 249 -18.16 -15.90 2.59
CA ILE A 249 -18.63 -15.93 3.97
C ILE A 249 -19.61 -14.78 4.20
N HIS A 250 -20.77 -15.11 4.77
CA HIS A 250 -21.75 -14.17 5.32
C HIS A 250 -21.84 -14.41 6.83
N VAL A 251 -21.69 -13.37 7.63
CA VAL A 251 -21.83 -13.46 9.09
C VAL A 251 -23.28 -13.23 9.47
N ILE A 252 -23.82 -14.08 10.34
CA ILE A 252 -25.21 -14.03 10.81
C ILE A 252 -25.29 -13.84 12.32
N ASN A 253 -26.41 -13.28 12.79
CA ASN A 253 -26.62 -12.96 14.21
C ASN A 253 -27.19 -14.11 15.05
N GLN A 254 -27.50 -15.27 14.46
CA GLN A 254 -28.06 -16.44 15.15
C GLN A 254 -27.51 -17.74 14.56
N ILE A 255 -27.58 -18.83 15.33
CA ILE A 255 -27.21 -20.17 14.85
C ILE A 255 -28.40 -20.76 14.08
N LEU A 256 -28.17 -21.16 12.83
CA LEU A 256 -29.13 -21.91 12.04
C LEU A 256 -29.27 -23.33 12.58
N ILE A 257 -30.50 -23.82 12.60
CA ILE A 257 -30.85 -25.16 13.07
C ILE A 257 -31.70 -25.79 11.97
N PRO A 258 -31.38 -27.02 11.51
CA PRO A 258 -32.21 -27.78 10.58
C PRO A 258 -33.63 -28.02 11.12
#